data_AF-A0A803TNJ9-F1
#
_entry.id   AF-A0A803TNJ9-F1
#
_cell.length_a   1.000
_cell.length_b   1.000
_cell.length_c   1.000
_cell.angle_alpha   90.00
_cell.angle_beta   90.00
_cell.angle_gamma   90.00
#
_symmetry.space_group_name_H-M   'P 1'
#
loop_
_entity.id
_entity.type
_entity.pdbx_description
1 polymer ?
#
loop_
_entity_poly.entity_id
_entity_poly.type
_entity_poly.pdbx_seq_one_letter_code
_entity_poly.pdbx_strand_id
1 'polypeptide(L)'
;MVLYAVGSLVWLHVLLLHRFQSTLVIAEHANETLTPITLNTITAAKRIGGEVSCLVAGTNCEKVAQELSKVQGVAKVLLAQHDAFKGLLPEELTPLILATQKQFNYTHICAGASAFGKSLLPRVAAKLDVAPVSDIIDIKSPDTFVRTIYAGNALCTVKCEEKIKVFSVRGTSFEAAPVSGGGASVENVSAASPVGRSEWIEQKLTKSDRPELTSAKVVVSGGRGLKSGDNFKLLYDLADQLHAAVGASRAAVDAGFVPNDMQVGQTGKIVAPVSVQVALIRDMVDSSPGFKEEYLLIVAAFLCCLEWLLWLFRLFCSLFGIAVFPCEREASWLPFWRVVSFPQME
;
A
#
# COMPACT_ATOMS: atom_id res chain seq x y z
N MET A 1 -10.38 -34.33 -32.41
CA MET A 1 -9.07 -34.72 -31.82
C MET A 1 -7.99 -33.64 -31.94
N VAL A 2 -8.01 -32.76 -32.96
CA VAL A 2 -6.97 -31.71 -33.12
C VAL A 2 -7.12 -30.53 -32.14
N LEU A 3 -8.34 -30.13 -31.73
CA LEU A 3 -8.54 -29.03 -30.76
C LEU A 3 -8.04 -29.35 -29.33
N TYR A 4 -8.07 -30.61 -28.89
CA TYR A 4 -7.60 -31.00 -27.55
C TYR A 4 -6.07 -30.99 -27.43
N ALA A 5 -5.35 -31.24 -28.53
CA ALA A 5 -3.89 -31.27 -28.54
C ALA A 5 -3.28 -29.85 -28.41
N VAL A 6 -3.92 -28.83 -29.00
CA VAL A 6 -3.45 -27.43 -28.91
C VAL A 6 -3.60 -26.90 -27.48
N GLY A 7 -4.72 -27.20 -26.82
CA GLY A 7 -4.94 -26.81 -25.42
C GLY A 7 -3.92 -27.45 -24.46
N SER A 8 -3.59 -28.73 -24.66
CA SER A 8 -2.61 -29.44 -23.82
C SER A 8 -1.18 -28.92 -23.99
N LEU A 9 -0.76 -28.57 -25.21
CA LEU A 9 0.57 -27.99 -25.48
C LEU A 9 0.75 -26.57 -24.92
N VAL A 10 -0.30 -25.74 -24.98
CA VAL A 10 -0.29 -24.39 -24.38
C VAL A 10 -0.23 -24.48 -22.86
N TRP A 11 -0.99 -25.40 -22.25
CA TRP A 11 -0.94 -25.67 -20.81
C TRP A 11 0.43 -26.17 -20.35
N LEU A 12 1.06 -27.08 -21.13
CA LEU A 12 2.40 -27.58 -20.82
C LEU A 12 3.46 -26.47 -20.93
N HIS A 13 3.36 -25.58 -21.92
CA HIS A 13 4.24 -24.42 -22.06
C HIS A 13 4.07 -23.40 -20.92
N VAL A 14 2.83 -23.12 -20.49
CA VAL A 14 2.54 -22.21 -19.36
C VAL A 14 3.08 -22.79 -18.05
N LEU A 15 2.92 -24.10 -17.83
CA LEU A 15 3.48 -24.82 -16.67
C LEU A 15 5.02 -24.85 -16.68
N LEU A 16 5.63 -25.03 -17.86
CA LEU A 16 7.09 -25.01 -18.01
C LEU A 16 7.67 -23.61 -17.76
N LEU A 17 7.04 -22.55 -18.30
CA LEU A 17 7.48 -21.17 -18.08
C LEU A 17 7.35 -20.73 -16.61
N HIS A 18 6.36 -21.25 -15.88
CA HIS A 18 6.22 -21.04 -14.44
C HIS A 18 7.39 -21.64 -13.63
N ARG A 19 8.05 -22.72 -14.09
CA ARG A 19 9.18 -23.35 -13.39
C ARG A 19 10.50 -22.58 -13.52
N PHE A 20 10.61 -21.65 -14.47
CA PHE A 20 11.80 -20.82 -14.66
C PHE A 20 11.69 -19.42 -14.05
N GLN A 21 10.53 -19.08 -13.46
CA GLN A 21 10.40 -17.80 -12.78
C GLN A 21 11.03 -17.87 -11.39
N SER A 22 11.69 -16.78 -11.03
CA SER A 22 12.23 -16.55 -9.70
C SER A 22 12.12 -15.06 -9.37
N THR A 23 11.58 -14.77 -8.20
CA THR A 23 11.29 -13.41 -7.76
C THR A 23 12.09 -13.06 -6.51
N LEU A 24 12.80 -11.94 -6.56
CA LEU A 24 13.42 -11.31 -5.40
C LEU A 24 12.51 -10.22 -4.85
N VAL A 25 11.98 -10.42 -3.65
CA VAL A 25 11.24 -9.42 -2.88
C VAL A 25 12.22 -8.69 -1.98
N ILE A 26 12.31 -7.37 -2.07
CA ILE A 26 13.08 -6.55 -1.13
C ILE A 26 12.18 -6.24 0.06
N ALA A 27 12.53 -6.79 1.22
CA ALA A 27 11.73 -6.64 2.43
C ALA A 27 11.90 -5.24 3.02
N GLU A 28 10.78 -4.55 3.22
CA GLU A 28 10.72 -3.32 4.00
C GLU A 28 10.45 -3.66 5.46
N HIS A 29 11.23 -3.07 6.37
CA HIS A 29 11.15 -3.33 7.81
C HIS A 29 11.77 -2.18 8.63
N ALA A 30 11.49 -2.17 9.93
CA ALA A 30 12.08 -1.25 10.90
C ALA A 30 13.07 -1.97 11.84
N ASN A 31 14.03 -2.71 11.26
CA ASN A 31 14.97 -3.66 11.90
C ASN A 31 14.33 -4.81 12.69
N GLU A 32 13.44 -4.53 13.63
CA GLU A 32 12.81 -5.53 14.48
C GLU A 32 11.42 -5.96 14.00
N THR A 33 10.74 -5.10 13.24
CA THR A 33 9.36 -5.32 12.81
C THR A 33 9.26 -5.27 11.30
N LEU A 34 8.66 -6.31 10.71
CA LEU A 34 8.37 -6.35 9.27
C LEU A 34 7.26 -5.35 8.92
N THR A 35 7.46 -4.58 7.85
CA THR A 35 6.39 -3.68 7.36
C THR A 35 5.32 -4.51 6.64
N PRO A 36 4.01 -4.32 6.94
CA PRO A 36 2.94 -5.14 6.37
C PRO A 36 2.92 -5.21 4.85
N ILE A 37 3.31 -4.13 4.16
CA ILE A 37 3.37 -4.08 2.69
C ILE A 37 4.27 -5.16 2.07
N THR A 38 5.27 -5.64 2.80
CA THR A 38 6.13 -6.74 2.37
C THR A 38 5.31 -8.02 2.20
N LEU A 39 4.34 -8.30 3.09
CA LEU A 39 3.47 -9.46 2.99
C LEU A 39 2.56 -9.39 1.76
N ASN A 40 2.01 -8.21 1.45
CA ASN A 40 1.21 -8.01 0.23
C ASN A 40 2.07 -8.22 -1.03
N THR A 41 3.34 -7.76 -0.98
CA THR A 41 4.31 -7.93 -2.07
C THR A 41 4.68 -9.40 -2.29
N ILE A 42 4.82 -10.19 -1.23
CA ILE A 42 5.05 -11.65 -1.33
C ILE A 42 3.86 -12.33 -2.01
N THR A 43 2.63 -11.95 -1.67
CA THR A 43 1.44 -12.48 -2.35
C THR A 43 1.43 -12.15 -3.83
N ALA A 44 1.81 -10.92 -4.20
CA ALA A 44 1.95 -10.53 -5.61
C ALA A 44 3.04 -11.34 -6.31
N ALA A 45 4.21 -11.51 -5.69
CA ALA A 45 5.30 -12.33 -6.22
C ALA A 45 4.87 -13.79 -6.46
N LYS A 46 4.08 -14.37 -5.56
CA LYS A 46 3.54 -15.74 -5.75
C LYS A 46 2.61 -15.86 -6.96
N ARG A 47 1.90 -14.78 -7.36
CA ARG A 47 1.04 -14.79 -8.56
C ARG A 47 1.83 -14.82 -9.86
N ILE A 48 3.09 -14.40 -9.85
CA ILE A 48 4.00 -14.54 -11.00
C ILE A 48 4.35 -16.01 -11.23
N GLY A 49 4.38 -16.79 -10.14
CA GLY A 49 4.81 -18.18 -10.14
C GLY A 49 6.31 -18.34 -9.87
N GLY A 50 6.75 -19.58 -9.74
CA GLY A 50 8.14 -19.92 -9.44
C GLY A 50 8.52 -19.69 -7.98
N GLU A 51 9.83 -19.61 -7.72
CA GLU A 51 10.38 -19.45 -6.36
C GLU A 51 10.42 -17.98 -5.94
N VAL A 52 10.01 -17.69 -4.70
CA VAL A 52 10.08 -16.35 -4.10
C VAL A 52 11.17 -16.32 -3.04
N SER A 53 12.18 -15.48 -3.26
CA SER A 53 13.22 -15.16 -2.29
C SER A 53 12.98 -13.78 -1.70
N CYS A 54 13.23 -13.60 -0.41
CA CYS A 54 13.17 -12.30 0.24
C CYS A 54 14.58 -11.83 0.64
N LEU A 55 14.96 -10.60 0.30
CA LEU A 55 16.17 -9.95 0.80
C LEU A 55 15.84 -9.07 2.00
N VAL A 56 16.50 -9.32 3.12
CA VAL A 56 16.44 -8.53 4.34
C VAL A 56 17.81 -7.90 4.56
N ALA A 57 17.87 -6.57 4.53
CA ALA A 57 19.11 -5.81 4.69
C ALA A 57 18.96 -4.77 5.79
N GLY A 58 19.82 -4.79 6.79
CA GLY A 58 19.71 -3.88 7.94
C GLY A 58 20.90 -3.98 8.88
N THR A 59 20.80 -3.35 10.05
CA THR A 59 21.88 -3.39 11.05
C THR A 59 21.72 -4.54 12.04
N ASN A 60 20.49 -4.80 12.49
CA ASN A 60 20.14 -5.88 13.41
C ASN A 60 18.75 -6.42 13.03
N CYS A 61 18.68 -7.19 11.94
CA CYS A 61 17.44 -7.59 11.29
C CYS A 61 17.22 -9.10 11.23
N GLU A 62 17.97 -9.88 12.03
CA GLU A 62 17.76 -11.32 12.20
C GLU A 62 16.33 -11.67 12.58
N LYS A 63 15.70 -10.91 13.49
CA LYS A 63 14.31 -11.11 13.89
C LYS A 63 13.35 -11.07 12.69
N VAL A 64 13.54 -10.10 11.80
CA VAL A 64 12.74 -9.93 10.58
C VAL A 64 12.99 -11.08 9.60
N ALA A 65 14.23 -11.54 9.46
CA ALA A 65 14.52 -12.71 8.64
C ALA A 65 13.85 -13.99 9.17
N GLN A 66 13.81 -14.16 10.49
CA GLN A 66 13.11 -15.27 11.16
C GLN A 66 11.59 -15.16 11.09
N GLU A 67 11.05 -13.95 11.02
CA GLU A 67 9.62 -13.73 10.78
C GLU A 67 9.28 -14.11 9.32
N LEU A 68 10.06 -13.63 8.35
CA LEU A 68 9.88 -13.92 6.93
C LEU A 68 10.06 -15.40 6.60
N SER A 69 10.91 -16.13 7.31
CA SER A 69 11.11 -17.56 7.07
C SER A 69 9.85 -18.39 7.34
N LYS A 70 8.95 -17.89 8.19
CA LYS A 70 7.66 -18.52 8.54
C LYS A 70 6.52 -18.12 7.61
N VAL A 71 6.73 -17.13 6.73
CA VAL A 71 5.72 -16.64 5.80
C VAL A 71 5.48 -17.65 4.68
N GLN A 72 4.21 -17.95 4.43
CA GLN A 72 3.82 -18.96 3.46
C GLN A 72 4.15 -18.54 2.01
N GLY A 73 4.99 -19.33 1.35
CA GLY A 73 5.36 -19.17 -0.05
C GLY A 73 6.65 -18.36 -0.27
N VAL A 74 7.35 -18.01 0.81
CA VAL A 74 8.78 -17.67 0.74
C VAL A 74 9.56 -18.99 0.69
N ALA A 75 10.44 -19.12 -0.29
CA ALA A 75 11.32 -20.28 -0.45
C ALA A 75 12.66 -20.06 0.26
N LYS A 76 13.17 -18.83 0.21
CA LYS A 76 14.47 -18.45 0.75
C LYS A 76 14.46 -17.03 1.32
N VAL A 77 15.16 -16.82 2.42
CA VAL A 77 15.43 -15.51 3.01
C VAL A 77 16.93 -15.25 2.96
N LEU A 78 17.33 -14.18 2.28
CA LEU A 78 18.70 -13.69 2.19
C LEU A 78 18.88 -12.59 3.23
N LEU A 79 19.78 -12.79 4.19
CA LEU A 79 20.04 -11.86 5.27
C LEU A 79 21.37 -11.14 5.06
N ALA A 80 21.34 -9.82 4.98
CA ALA A 80 22.51 -8.95 4.90
C ALA A 80 22.56 -8.01 6.11
N GLN A 81 23.53 -8.19 6.99
CA GLN A 81 23.68 -7.34 8.18
C GLN A 81 24.94 -6.48 8.09
N HIS A 82 24.76 -5.16 8.13
CA HIS A 82 25.85 -4.20 8.18
C HIS A 82 25.32 -2.81 8.62
N ASP A 83 26.15 -2.06 9.34
CA ASP A 83 25.86 -0.67 9.73
C ASP A 83 25.61 0.29 8.54
N ALA A 84 26.05 -0.08 7.33
CA ALA A 84 25.85 0.72 6.13
C ALA A 84 24.38 0.74 5.68
N PHE A 85 23.59 -0.24 6.12
CA PHE A 85 22.16 -0.31 5.82
C PHE A 85 21.30 0.47 6.81
N LYS A 86 21.90 1.23 7.73
CA LYS A 86 21.18 2.12 8.63
C LYS A 86 20.37 3.14 7.82
N GLY A 87 19.07 3.24 8.11
CA GLY A 87 18.15 4.12 7.39
C GLY A 87 17.72 3.61 6.01
N LEU A 88 18.15 2.42 5.60
CA LEU A 88 17.75 1.77 4.34
C LEU A 88 17.95 2.66 3.10
N LEU A 89 19.08 3.38 3.06
CA LEU A 89 19.38 4.32 1.98
C LEU A 89 19.49 3.61 0.61
N PRO A 90 18.82 4.09 -0.45
CA PRO A 90 18.88 3.49 -1.79
C PRO A 90 20.30 3.36 -2.34
N GLU A 91 21.17 4.32 -2.03
CA GLU A 91 22.59 4.34 -2.40
C GLU A 91 23.33 3.10 -1.91
N GLU A 92 23.06 2.69 -0.68
CA GLU A 92 23.75 1.60 0.03
C GLU A 92 23.11 0.24 -0.28
N LEU A 93 21.78 0.19 -0.45
CA LEU A 93 21.06 -1.05 -0.77
C LEU A 93 21.22 -1.48 -2.23
N THR A 94 21.34 -0.53 -3.17
CA THR A 94 21.41 -0.87 -4.60
C THR A 94 22.57 -1.80 -4.95
N PRO A 95 23.83 -1.55 -4.50
CA PRO A 95 24.95 -2.47 -4.76
C PRO A 95 24.71 -3.90 -4.25
N LEU A 96 24.10 -4.05 -3.07
CA LEU A 96 23.73 -5.35 -2.51
C LEU A 96 22.73 -6.07 -3.43
N ILE A 97 21.66 -5.38 -3.86
CA ILE A 97 20.65 -5.96 -4.74
C ILE A 97 21.26 -6.38 -6.09
N LEU A 98 22.17 -5.58 -6.64
CA LEU A 98 22.87 -5.92 -7.88
C LEU A 98 23.80 -7.13 -7.70
N ALA A 99 24.49 -7.24 -6.56
CA ALA A 99 25.33 -8.40 -6.24
C ALA A 99 24.47 -9.66 -6.09
N THR A 100 23.36 -9.59 -5.36
CA THR A 100 22.37 -10.65 -5.24
C THR A 100 21.81 -11.05 -6.60
N GLN A 101 21.46 -10.07 -7.45
CA GLN A 101 20.97 -10.35 -8.81
C GLN A 101 22.02 -11.08 -9.65
N LYS A 102 23.30 -10.67 -9.59
CA LYS A 102 24.39 -11.34 -10.32
C LYS A 102 24.62 -12.77 -9.85
N GLN A 103 24.45 -13.03 -8.55
CA GLN A 103 24.66 -14.35 -7.97
C GLN A 103 23.54 -15.33 -8.29
N PHE A 104 22.27 -14.88 -8.22
CA PHE A 104 21.11 -15.77 -8.29
C PHE A 104 20.28 -15.64 -9.57
N ASN A 105 20.52 -14.61 -10.39
CA ASN A 105 19.86 -14.37 -11.69
C ASN A 105 18.32 -14.39 -11.61
N TYR A 106 17.74 -13.56 -10.74
CA TYR A 106 16.29 -13.46 -10.63
C TYR A 106 15.65 -12.90 -11.90
N THR A 107 14.51 -13.47 -12.29
CA THR A 107 13.69 -12.97 -13.41
C THR A 107 12.89 -11.71 -13.04
N HIS A 108 12.57 -11.57 -11.75
CA HIS A 108 11.72 -10.52 -11.21
C HIS A 108 12.35 -9.94 -9.94
N ILE A 109 12.29 -8.61 -9.78
CA ILE A 109 12.71 -7.90 -8.56
C ILE A 109 11.59 -6.94 -8.17
N CYS A 110 11.12 -7.00 -6.93
CA CYS A 110 10.01 -6.16 -6.49
C CYS A 110 10.08 -5.74 -5.03
N ALA A 111 9.32 -4.70 -4.71
CA ALA A 111 9.12 -4.16 -3.38
C ALA A 111 7.72 -3.53 -3.27
N GLY A 112 7.28 -3.21 -2.07
CA GLY A 112 6.06 -2.45 -1.85
C GLY A 112 6.15 -1.04 -2.45
N ALA A 113 5.04 -0.50 -2.96
CA ALA A 113 4.95 0.86 -3.51
C ALA A 113 4.90 1.96 -2.42
N SER A 114 5.67 1.78 -1.35
CA SER A 114 5.92 2.74 -0.27
C SER A 114 6.97 3.78 -0.67
N ALA A 115 7.29 4.73 0.22
CA ALA A 115 8.40 5.66 0.01
C ALA A 115 9.74 4.93 -0.16
N PHE A 116 9.94 3.82 0.56
CA PHE A 116 11.09 2.96 0.43
C PHE A 116 11.18 2.34 -0.98
N GLY A 117 10.17 1.59 -1.41
CA GLY A 117 10.25 0.92 -2.72
C GLY A 117 10.23 1.89 -3.91
N LYS A 118 9.52 3.02 -3.79
CA LYS A 118 9.47 4.05 -4.83
C LYS A 118 10.79 4.83 -4.98
N SER A 119 11.61 4.91 -3.94
CA SER A 119 12.95 5.51 -4.03
C SER A 119 14.01 4.49 -4.48
N LEU A 120 13.88 3.23 -4.07
CA LEU A 120 14.86 2.18 -4.33
C LEU A 120 14.76 1.57 -5.74
N LEU A 121 13.58 1.11 -6.15
CA LEU A 121 13.45 0.31 -7.37
C LEU A 121 13.82 1.05 -8.66
N PRO A 122 13.48 2.34 -8.86
CA PRO A 122 13.92 3.07 -10.05
C PRO A 122 15.45 3.12 -10.18
N ARG A 123 16.16 3.22 -9.05
CA ARG A 123 17.62 3.19 -9.01
C ARG A 123 18.18 1.83 -9.39
N VAL A 124 17.59 0.75 -8.87
CA VAL A 124 17.96 -0.64 -9.24
C VAL A 124 17.71 -0.87 -10.73
N ALA A 125 16.54 -0.49 -11.24
CA ALA A 125 16.16 -0.64 -12.64
C ALA A 125 17.12 0.11 -13.57
N ALA A 126 17.46 1.36 -13.24
CA ALA A 126 18.44 2.15 -14.00
C ALA A 126 19.84 1.52 -14.02
N LYS A 127 20.26 0.86 -12.94
CA LYS A 127 21.55 0.15 -12.89
C LYS A 127 21.56 -1.18 -13.66
N LEU A 128 20.38 -1.78 -13.84
CA LEU A 128 20.19 -2.99 -14.64
C LEU A 128 19.87 -2.68 -16.11
N ASP A 129 19.71 -1.40 -16.46
CA ASP A 129 19.31 -0.93 -17.79
C ASP A 129 17.97 -1.53 -18.26
N VAL A 130 16.95 -1.45 -17.39
CA VAL A 130 15.59 -1.95 -17.66
C VAL A 130 14.53 -0.92 -17.25
N ALA A 131 13.39 -0.90 -17.95
CA ALA A 131 12.24 -0.09 -17.58
C ALA A 131 11.46 -0.67 -16.38
N PRO A 132 11.29 0.08 -15.27
CA PRO A 132 10.50 -0.37 -14.14
C PRO A 132 8.99 -0.18 -14.36
N VAL A 133 8.17 -1.09 -13.83
CA VAL A 133 6.71 -0.94 -13.78
C VAL A 133 6.26 -0.52 -12.38
N SER A 134 5.75 0.70 -12.25
CA SER A 134 5.39 1.26 -10.95
C SER A 134 3.94 0.99 -10.54
N ASP A 135 3.77 0.73 -9.24
CA ASP A 135 2.51 0.75 -8.50
C ASP A 135 1.42 -0.15 -9.12
N ILE A 136 1.79 -1.41 -9.34
CA ILE A 136 0.91 -2.41 -9.93
C ILE A 136 -0.22 -2.78 -8.95
N ILE A 137 -1.39 -3.04 -9.51
CA ILE A 137 -2.60 -3.45 -8.77
C ILE A 137 -3.06 -4.85 -9.14
N ASP A 138 -2.59 -5.41 -10.26
CA ASP A 138 -2.93 -6.75 -10.71
C ASP A 138 -1.84 -7.31 -11.63
N ILE A 139 -1.79 -8.64 -11.76
CA ILE A 139 -0.83 -9.39 -12.58
C ILE A 139 -1.63 -10.32 -13.49
N LYS A 140 -1.54 -10.11 -14.81
CA LYS A 140 -2.22 -10.93 -15.82
C LYS A 140 -1.38 -12.12 -16.27
N SER A 141 -0.07 -11.93 -16.35
CA SER A 141 0.94 -12.95 -16.66
C SER A 141 2.28 -12.50 -16.08
N PRO A 142 3.31 -13.36 -16.05
CA PRO A 142 4.63 -12.99 -15.51
C PRO A 142 5.21 -11.71 -16.11
N ASP A 143 4.90 -11.41 -17.37
CA ASP A 143 5.36 -10.21 -18.08
C ASP A 143 4.29 -9.11 -18.23
N THR A 144 3.07 -9.29 -17.73
CA THR A 144 1.97 -8.34 -17.96
C THR A 144 1.30 -7.92 -16.67
N PHE A 145 1.35 -6.62 -16.39
CA PHE A 145 0.91 -6.00 -15.15
C PHE A 145 -0.21 -4.99 -15.42
N VAL A 146 -1.08 -4.77 -14.45
CA VAL A 146 -2.07 -3.68 -14.50
C VAL A 146 -1.71 -2.64 -13.46
N ARG A 147 -1.75 -1.36 -13.83
CA ARG A 147 -1.56 -0.23 -12.91
C ARG A 147 -2.61 0.84 -13.17
N THR A 148 -2.87 1.65 -12.14
CA THR A 148 -3.71 2.84 -12.29
C THR A 148 -2.95 3.98 -12.93
N ILE A 149 -3.61 4.75 -13.79
CA ILE A 149 -3.14 6.03 -14.33
C ILE A 149 -4.21 7.10 -14.11
N TYR A 150 -3.88 8.37 -14.35
CA TYR A 150 -4.78 9.51 -14.15
C TYR A 150 -5.48 9.49 -12.78
N ALA A 151 -4.69 9.33 -11.71
CA ALA A 151 -5.15 9.27 -10.33
C ALA A 151 -6.21 8.19 -10.04
N GLY A 152 -6.23 7.09 -10.81
CA GLY A 152 -7.17 5.99 -10.63
C GLY A 152 -8.31 5.96 -11.65
N ASN A 153 -8.47 7.01 -12.47
CA ASN A 153 -9.57 7.11 -13.43
C ASN A 153 -9.45 6.15 -14.62
N ALA A 154 -8.25 5.61 -14.89
CA ALA A 154 -8.07 4.60 -15.91
C ALA A 154 -7.09 3.51 -15.46
N LEU A 155 -7.30 2.32 -16.00
CA LEU A 155 -6.42 1.17 -15.83
C LEU A 155 -5.56 1.01 -17.09
N CYS A 156 -4.26 0.88 -16.89
CA CYS A 156 -3.29 0.63 -17.94
C CYS A 156 -2.74 -0.78 -17.77
N THR A 157 -2.92 -1.62 -18.78
CA THR A 157 -2.26 -2.93 -18.86
C THR A 157 -0.95 -2.76 -19.59
N VAL A 158 0.15 -3.09 -18.92
CA VAL A 158 1.52 -2.91 -19.40
C VAL A 158 2.18 -4.27 -19.55
N LYS A 159 2.59 -4.61 -20.78
CA LYS A 159 3.45 -5.75 -21.04
C LYS A 159 4.92 -5.31 -21.00
N CYS A 160 5.73 -5.97 -20.18
CA CYS A 160 7.13 -5.65 -19.94
C CYS A 160 8.03 -6.64 -20.70
N GLU A 161 8.73 -6.14 -21.71
CA GLU A 161 9.62 -6.94 -22.56
C GLU A 161 11.07 -7.01 -22.03
N GLU A 162 11.32 -6.38 -20.87
CA GLU A 162 12.63 -6.36 -20.23
C GLU A 162 13.10 -7.75 -19.82
N LYS A 163 14.41 -7.98 -19.82
CA LYS A 163 14.97 -9.28 -19.38
C LYS A 163 14.69 -9.54 -17.90
N ILE A 164 14.80 -8.51 -17.07
CA ILE A 164 14.52 -8.55 -15.64
C ILE A 164 13.36 -7.59 -15.37
N LYS A 165 12.26 -8.10 -14.82
CA LYS A 165 11.08 -7.29 -14.51
C LYS A 165 11.28 -6.65 -13.14
N VAL A 166 11.47 -5.33 -13.12
CA VAL A 166 11.52 -4.57 -11.87
C VAL A 166 10.19 -3.87 -11.66
N PHE A 167 9.49 -4.11 -10.55
CA PHE A 167 8.18 -3.51 -10.32
C PHE A 167 7.84 -3.26 -8.85
N SER A 168 7.03 -2.23 -8.59
CA SER A 168 6.50 -1.96 -7.24
C SER A 168 5.04 -2.37 -7.10
N VAL A 169 4.68 -2.90 -5.94
CA VAL A 169 3.36 -3.48 -5.66
C VAL A 169 2.53 -2.55 -4.79
N ARG A 170 1.31 -2.22 -5.23
CA ARG A 170 0.35 -1.51 -4.37
C ARG A 170 -0.14 -2.43 -3.27
N GLY A 171 0.22 -2.12 -2.02
CA GLY A 171 -0.12 -2.96 -0.86
C GLY A 171 -1.61 -3.24 -0.72
N THR A 172 -2.47 -2.26 -1.01
CA THR A 172 -3.92 -2.37 -0.87
C THR A 172 -4.62 -3.22 -1.94
N SER A 173 -3.88 -3.66 -2.98
CA SER A 173 -4.43 -4.43 -4.09
C SER A 173 -4.21 -5.94 -3.96
N PHE A 174 -3.39 -6.37 -3.00
CA PHE A 174 -3.07 -7.78 -2.77
C PHE A 174 -3.27 -8.11 -1.30
N GLU A 175 -3.78 -9.30 -1.00
CA GLU A 175 -3.91 -9.76 0.39
C GLU A 175 -2.53 -10.00 1.03
N ALA A 176 -2.43 -9.79 2.34
CA ALA A 176 -1.19 -10.08 3.07
C ALA A 176 -0.93 -11.60 3.09
N ALA A 177 0.30 -12.00 2.80
CA ALA A 177 0.72 -13.40 2.90
C ALA A 177 0.57 -13.91 4.35
N PRO A 178 0.10 -15.16 4.57
CA PRO A 178 0.03 -15.76 5.90
C PRO A 178 1.41 -15.84 6.55
N VAL A 179 1.52 -15.38 7.80
CA VAL A 179 2.76 -15.35 8.58
C VAL A 179 3.13 -16.70 9.22
N SER A 180 2.35 -17.74 8.95
CA SER A 180 2.56 -19.09 9.43
C SER A 180 2.39 -20.11 8.30
N GLY A 181 3.01 -21.29 8.48
CA GLY A 181 2.98 -22.36 7.48
C GLY A 181 4.06 -22.27 6.40
N GLY A 182 4.99 -21.31 6.50
CA GLY A 182 6.26 -21.30 5.76
C GLY A 182 7.37 -22.09 6.45
N GLY A 183 8.49 -22.25 5.76
CA GLY A 183 9.68 -22.96 6.24
C GLY A 183 10.91 -22.64 5.40
N ALA A 184 11.07 -21.37 5.02
CA ALA A 184 12.17 -20.93 4.16
C ALA A 184 13.52 -21.05 4.88
N SER A 185 14.59 -21.36 4.12
CA SER A 185 15.94 -21.27 4.65
C SER A 185 16.36 -19.81 4.82
N VAL A 186 17.11 -19.52 5.88
CA VAL A 186 17.77 -18.21 6.07
C VAL A 186 19.25 -18.37 5.72
N GLU A 187 19.70 -17.62 4.71
CA GLU A 187 21.07 -17.64 4.21
C GLU A 187 21.70 -16.26 4.38
N ASN A 188 22.88 -16.20 4.99
CA ASN A 188 23.64 -14.95 5.08
C ASN A 188 24.25 -14.60 3.72
N VAL A 189 24.08 -13.36 3.28
CA VAL A 189 24.74 -12.81 2.10
C VAL A 189 25.69 -11.70 2.52
N SER A 190 26.84 -11.61 1.84
CA SER A 190 27.83 -10.58 2.15
C SER A 190 27.29 -9.20 1.81
N ALA A 191 27.42 -8.27 2.76
CA ALA A 191 27.17 -6.86 2.51
C ALA A 191 28.18 -6.34 1.48
N ALA A 192 27.72 -5.51 0.54
CA ALA A 192 28.61 -4.77 -0.33
C ALA A 192 29.39 -3.71 0.48
N SER A 193 30.56 -3.31 0.00
CA SER A 193 31.27 -2.18 0.60
C SER A 193 30.41 -0.92 0.59
N PRO A 194 30.42 -0.11 1.66
CA PRO A 194 29.63 1.12 1.72
C PRO A 194 29.95 2.05 0.56
N VAL A 195 28.93 2.71 0.01
CA VAL A 195 29.09 3.70 -1.06
C VAL A 195 29.56 5.03 -0.50
N GLY A 196 29.08 5.41 0.70
CA GLY A 196 29.57 6.57 1.45
C GLY A 196 29.25 7.92 0.83
N ARG A 197 28.19 8.01 0.00
CA ARG A 197 27.75 9.27 -0.63
C ARG A 197 26.68 10.02 0.15
N SER A 198 25.94 9.30 0.99
CA SER A 198 24.85 9.81 1.81
C SER A 198 24.93 9.16 3.18
N GLU A 199 24.66 9.92 4.22
CA GLU A 199 24.71 9.44 5.60
C GLU A 199 23.33 9.57 6.25
N TRP A 200 22.96 8.54 6.99
CA TRP A 200 21.78 8.55 7.83
C TRP A 200 22.08 9.14 9.21
N ILE A 201 21.58 10.36 9.45
CA ILE A 201 21.78 11.08 10.71
C ILE A 201 20.69 10.74 11.73
N GLU A 202 19.43 11.11 11.44
CA GLU A 202 18.31 10.93 12.36
C GLU A 202 16.98 10.68 11.64
N GLN A 203 16.01 10.13 12.37
CA GLN A 203 14.62 10.02 11.96
C GLN A 203 13.72 10.40 13.13
N LYS A 204 12.88 11.41 12.92
CA LYS A 204 11.89 11.88 13.88
C LYS A 204 10.54 11.26 13.53
N LEU A 205 10.19 10.19 14.24
CA LEU A 205 8.88 9.54 14.11
C LEU A 205 7.88 10.22 15.03
N THR A 206 6.75 10.66 14.47
CA THR A 206 5.60 11.13 15.25
C THR A 206 5.03 9.94 16.03
N LYS A 207 5.21 9.93 17.35
CA LYS A 207 4.60 8.92 18.21
C LYS A 207 3.12 9.24 18.37
N SER A 208 2.27 8.26 18.07
CA SER A 208 0.84 8.31 18.32
C SER A 208 0.43 7.02 19.03
N ASP A 209 -0.47 7.14 20.01
CA ASP A 209 -1.11 5.97 20.63
C ASP A 209 -2.16 5.34 19.69
N ARG A 210 -2.39 5.96 18.53
CA ARG A 210 -3.37 5.53 17.53
C ARG A 210 -2.72 4.67 16.45
N PRO A 211 -3.49 3.75 15.83
CA PRO A 211 -3.01 2.95 14.72
C PRO A 211 -2.39 3.80 13.60
N GLU A 212 -1.38 3.25 12.94
CA GLU A 212 -0.71 3.90 11.83
C GLU A 212 -1.59 3.85 10.57
N LEU A 213 -1.70 4.98 9.86
CA LEU A 213 -2.68 5.15 8.78
C LEU A 213 -2.62 4.09 7.69
N THR A 214 -1.42 3.63 7.30
CA THR A 214 -1.28 2.67 6.20
C THR A 214 -1.64 1.23 6.60
N SER A 215 -1.68 0.94 7.89
CA SER A 215 -2.01 -0.38 8.45
C SER A 215 -3.36 -0.44 9.18
N ALA A 216 -4.02 0.70 9.37
CA ALA A 216 -5.27 0.79 10.10
C ALA A 216 -6.46 0.17 9.36
N LYS A 217 -7.26 -0.62 10.10
CA LYS A 217 -8.52 -1.22 9.59
C LYS A 217 -9.64 -0.19 9.46
N VAL A 218 -9.62 0.86 10.29
CA VAL A 218 -10.62 1.93 10.36
C VAL A 218 -9.89 3.26 10.31
N VAL A 219 -10.36 4.20 9.48
CA VAL A 219 -9.73 5.52 9.32
C VAL A 219 -10.79 6.62 9.39
N VAL A 220 -10.72 7.46 10.43
CA VAL A 220 -11.55 8.65 10.56
C VAL A 220 -10.79 9.83 9.95
N SER A 221 -11.38 10.59 9.02
CA SER A 221 -10.65 11.63 8.28
C SER A 221 -11.26 13.03 8.38
N GLY A 222 -10.39 14.05 8.48
CA GLY A 222 -10.77 15.45 8.57
C GLY A 222 -10.39 16.26 7.35
N GLY A 223 -11.27 17.16 6.92
CA GLY A 223 -10.97 18.11 5.86
C GLY A 223 -10.81 19.54 6.37
N ARG A 224 -10.51 20.47 5.45
CA ARG A 224 -10.59 21.92 5.71
C ARG A 224 -11.98 22.35 6.21
N GLY A 225 -13.02 21.54 5.95
CA GLY A 225 -14.38 21.76 6.45
C GLY A 225 -14.50 21.82 7.98
N LEU A 226 -13.50 21.30 8.71
CA LEU A 226 -13.42 21.45 10.17
C LEU A 226 -13.12 22.87 10.65
N LYS A 227 -12.75 23.80 9.75
CA LYS A 227 -12.47 25.22 10.00
C LYS A 227 -11.27 25.52 10.93
N SER A 228 -10.90 24.64 11.86
CA SER A 228 -9.73 24.78 12.73
C SER A 228 -9.10 23.43 13.09
N GLY A 229 -7.85 23.46 13.55
CA GLY A 229 -7.16 22.31 14.14
C GLY A 229 -7.82 21.85 15.45
N ASP A 230 -8.39 22.76 16.25
CA ASP A 230 -9.05 22.40 17.51
C ASP A 230 -10.24 21.46 17.30
N ASN A 231 -10.95 21.63 16.18
CA ASN A 231 -12.09 20.79 15.84
C ASN A 231 -11.70 19.36 15.41
N PHE A 232 -10.41 19.09 15.16
CA PHE A 232 -9.93 17.71 14.99
C PHE A 232 -10.07 16.88 16.28
N LYS A 233 -10.26 17.51 17.44
CA LYS A 233 -10.58 16.80 18.69
C LYS A 233 -11.79 15.88 18.55
N LEU A 234 -12.82 16.30 17.82
CA LEU A 234 -14.00 15.48 17.54
C LEU A 234 -13.65 14.20 16.79
N LEU A 235 -12.68 14.27 15.88
CA LEU A 235 -12.21 13.10 15.14
C LEU A 235 -11.31 12.21 16.00
N TYR A 236 -10.50 12.79 16.87
CA TYR A 236 -9.70 12.03 17.84
C TYR A 236 -10.60 11.25 18.79
N ASP A 237 -11.62 11.89 19.38
CA ASP A 237 -12.57 11.25 20.29
C ASP A 237 -13.31 10.10 19.60
N LEU A 238 -13.76 10.30 18.35
CA LEU A 238 -14.39 9.24 17.56
C LEU A 238 -13.42 8.10 17.23
N ALA A 239 -12.19 8.43 16.87
CA ALA A 239 -11.18 7.42 16.54
C ALA A 239 -10.79 6.57 17.74
N ASP A 240 -10.75 7.16 18.94
CA ASP A 240 -10.44 6.45 20.18
C ASP A 240 -11.52 5.43 20.52
N GLN A 241 -12.80 5.75 20.30
CA GLN A 241 -13.93 4.81 20.47
C GLN A 241 -13.92 3.67 19.45
N LEU A 242 -13.41 3.92 18.24
CA LEU A 242 -13.38 2.96 17.15
C LEU A 242 -12.04 2.20 17.04
N HIS A 243 -11.07 2.52 17.90
CA HIS A 243 -9.68 2.09 17.75
C HIS A 243 -9.15 2.32 16.32
N ALA A 244 -9.44 3.51 15.78
CA ALA A 244 -9.19 3.90 14.40
C ALA A 244 -7.97 4.82 14.27
N ALA A 245 -7.38 4.88 13.07
CA ALA A 245 -6.43 5.93 12.73
C ALA A 245 -7.14 7.22 12.35
N VAL A 246 -6.45 8.36 12.50
CA VAL A 246 -6.95 9.67 12.06
C VAL A 246 -6.19 10.16 10.84
N GLY A 247 -6.92 10.45 9.77
CA GLY A 247 -6.42 11.00 8.52
C GLY A 247 -6.86 12.44 8.30
N ALA A 248 -6.26 13.08 7.30
CA ALA A 248 -6.61 14.43 6.92
C ALA A 248 -6.42 14.68 5.42
N SER A 249 -7.24 15.57 4.87
CA SER A 249 -7.05 16.07 3.50
C SER A 249 -5.81 16.97 3.39
N ARG A 250 -5.21 17.05 2.20
CA ARG A 250 -4.14 18.01 1.91
C ARG A 250 -4.53 19.46 2.27
N ALA A 251 -5.77 19.85 2.02
CA ALA A 251 -6.26 21.19 2.35
C ALA A 251 -6.23 21.51 3.86
N ALA A 252 -6.38 20.50 4.72
CA ALA A 252 -6.28 20.68 6.18
C ALA A 252 -4.82 20.78 6.63
N VAL A 253 -3.93 20.03 6.00
CA VAL A 253 -2.47 20.09 6.23
C VAL A 253 -1.91 21.43 5.78
N ASP A 254 -2.27 21.87 4.56
CA ASP A 254 -1.83 23.16 4.00
C ASP A 254 -2.35 24.35 4.83
N ALA A 255 -3.51 24.20 5.49
CA ALA A 255 -4.07 25.18 6.43
C ALA A 255 -3.45 25.12 7.84
N GLY A 256 -2.52 24.22 8.10
CA GLY A 256 -1.84 24.06 9.39
C GLY A 256 -2.70 23.42 10.48
N PHE A 257 -3.81 22.75 10.14
CA PHE A 257 -4.69 22.12 11.15
C PHE A 257 -4.07 20.87 11.77
N VAL A 258 -3.29 20.13 10.98
CA VAL A 258 -2.70 18.84 11.35
C VAL A 258 -1.38 18.61 10.60
N PRO A 259 -0.46 17.78 11.12
CA PRO A 259 0.82 17.50 10.46
C PRO A 259 0.65 16.69 9.17
N ASN A 260 1.67 16.77 8.30
CA ASN A 260 1.69 16.07 7.00
C ASN A 260 1.60 14.54 7.13
N ASP A 261 2.05 13.97 8.26
CA ASP A 261 1.95 12.53 8.53
C ASP A 261 0.51 12.00 8.54
N MET A 262 -0.47 12.88 8.77
CA MET A 262 -1.89 12.55 8.74
C MET A 262 -2.50 12.67 7.34
N GLN A 263 -1.76 13.18 6.35
CA GLN A 263 -2.29 13.41 5.01
C GLN A 263 -2.68 12.09 4.32
N VAL A 264 -3.92 11.99 3.89
CA VAL A 264 -4.45 10.90 3.06
C VAL A 264 -4.72 11.41 1.65
N GLY A 265 -4.32 10.62 0.65
CA GLY A 265 -4.54 10.92 -0.76
C GLY A 265 -3.33 10.60 -1.63
N GLN A 266 -3.38 11.01 -2.91
CA GLN A 266 -2.34 10.70 -3.89
C GLN A 266 -0.95 11.25 -3.49
N THR A 267 -0.92 12.43 -2.87
CA THR A 267 0.31 13.08 -2.38
C THR A 267 0.63 12.73 -0.93
N GLY A 268 -0.19 11.91 -0.28
CA GLY A 268 -0.03 11.48 1.12
C GLY A 268 -0.02 9.95 1.20
N LYS A 269 -0.61 9.43 2.28
CA LYS A 269 -0.75 8.00 2.50
C LYS A 269 -1.96 7.46 1.74
N ILE A 270 -1.76 6.35 1.04
CA ILE A 270 -2.84 5.58 0.42
C ILE A 270 -3.33 4.59 1.47
N VAL A 271 -4.64 4.63 1.77
CA VAL A 271 -5.27 3.78 2.78
C VAL A 271 -6.44 3.02 2.16
N ALA A 272 -6.67 1.78 2.58
CA ALA A 272 -7.83 0.97 2.19
C ALA A 272 -8.47 0.34 3.44
N PRO A 273 -9.18 1.14 4.27
CA PRO A 273 -9.80 0.63 5.48
C PRO A 273 -10.95 -0.33 5.16
N VAL A 274 -11.16 -1.30 6.05
CA VAL A 274 -12.24 -2.30 6.00
C VAL A 274 -13.60 -1.66 6.30
N SER A 275 -13.62 -0.61 7.13
CA SER A 275 -14.85 0.10 7.47
C SER A 275 -14.59 1.58 7.76
N VAL A 276 -15.44 2.43 7.16
CA VAL A 276 -15.66 3.86 7.43
C VAL A 276 -14.44 4.75 7.18
N GLN A 277 -14.52 5.54 6.11
CA GLN A 277 -13.99 6.91 6.08
C GLN A 277 -15.12 7.79 6.58
N VAL A 278 -14.86 8.68 7.54
CA VAL A 278 -15.67 9.88 7.76
C VAL A 278 -14.84 10.98 7.14
N ALA A 279 -15.37 11.78 6.23
CA ALA A 279 -14.64 12.89 5.63
C ALA A 279 -15.49 14.15 5.75
N LEU A 280 -15.09 15.10 6.60
CA LEU A 280 -15.72 16.41 6.72
C LEU A 280 -15.09 17.35 5.67
N ILE A 281 -15.53 17.24 4.41
CA ILE A 281 -15.00 18.02 3.28
C ILE A 281 -16.00 19.10 2.88
N ARG A 282 -15.51 20.35 2.74
CA ARG A 282 -16.22 21.45 2.09
C ARG A 282 -15.45 21.79 0.80
N ASP A 283 -15.94 21.33 -0.34
CA ASP A 283 -15.47 21.79 -1.65
C ASP A 283 -16.61 22.51 -2.40
N MET A 284 -16.30 23.71 -2.88
CA MET A 284 -17.16 24.47 -3.79
C MET A 284 -17.05 23.86 -5.19
N VAL A 285 -18.18 23.42 -5.75
CA VAL A 285 -18.30 23.25 -7.20
C VAL A 285 -18.75 24.60 -7.76
N ASP A 286 -17.81 25.34 -8.34
CA ASP A 286 -18.11 26.50 -9.17
C ASP A 286 -18.65 26.03 -10.52
N SER A 287 -19.97 26.03 -10.68
CA SER A 287 -20.68 26.38 -11.93
C SER A 287 -22.18 26.03 -11.84
N SER A 288 -22.98 26.92 -11.24
CA SER A 288 -24.36 27.24 -11.68
C SER A 288 -24.98 28.29 -10.73
N PRO A 289 -25.75 29.27 -11.24
CA PRO A 289 -26.28 30.35 -10.42
C PRO A 289 -27.52 29.85 -9.65
N GLY A 290 -27.51 29.87 -8.32
CA GLY A 290 -28.77 29.72 -7.58
C GLY A 290 -28.76 29.43 -6.09
N PHE A 291 -27.74 28.78 -5.51
CA PHE A 291 -27.81 28.36 -4.11
C PHE A 291 -26.52 28.66 -3.34
N LYS A 292 -26.59 29.64 -2.43
CA LYS A 292 -25.59 29.87 -1.38
C LYS A 292 -26.04 29.16 -0.12
N GLU A 293 -25.71 27.88 0.02
CA GLU A 293 -25.89 27.13 1.27
C GLU A 293 -24.56 26.47 1.67
N GLU A 294 -24.27 26.49 2.96
CA GLU A 294 -23.06 25.88 3.54
C GLU A 294 -23.36 24.42 3.93
N TYR A 295 -22.74 23.45 3.25
CA TYR A 295 -22.97 22.04 3.54
C TYR A 295 -21.77 21.38 4.22
N LEU A 296 -22.04 20.60 5.27
CA LEU A 296 -21.10 19.67 5.90
C LEU A 296 -21.35 18.28 5.31
N LEU A 297 -20.44 17.81 4.44
CA LEU A 297 -20.54 16.48 3.86
C LEU A 297 -19.93 15.46 4.84
N ILE A 298 -20.67 14.42 5.21
CA ILE A 298 -20.13 13.21 5.85
C ILE A 298 -20.28 12.08 4.85
N VAL A 299 -19.19 11.72 4.16
CA VAL A 299 -19.15 10.51 3.34
C VAL A 299 -18.81 9.34 4.24
N ALA A 300 -19.66 8.31 4.30
CA ALA A 300 -19.37 7.03 4.93
C ALA A 300 -19.37 5.91 3.89
N ALA A 301 -18.19 5.41 3.52
CA ALA A 301 -18.06 4.23 2.67
C ALA A 301 -18.12 2.97 3.55
N PHE A 302 -19.21 2.21 3.41
CA PHE A 302 -19.35 0.88 4.02
C PHE A 302 -19.18 -0.18 2.94
N LEU A 303 -18.15 -1.03 3.06
CA LEU A 303 -18.16 -2.31 2.36
C LEU A 303 -19.33 -3.13 2.92
N CYS A 304 -20.22 -3.50 2.02
CA CYS A 304 -21.55 -4.00 2.27
C CYS A 304 -21.52 -5.33 3.05
N CYS A 305 -21.49 -5.32 4.39
CA CYS A 305 -21.72 -6.55 5.16
C CYS A 305 -22.19 -6.43 6.63
N LEU A 306 -22.32 -5.24 7.24
CA LEU A 306 -22.84 -5.14 8.62
C LEU A 306 -23.98 -4.12 8.74
N GLU A 307 -25.22 -4.61 8.73
CA GLU A 307 -26.44 -3.84 9.01
C GLU A 307 -26.41 -3.18 10.41
N TRP A 308 -25.67 -3.75 11.35
CA TRP A 308 -25.52 -3.23 12.72
C TRP A 308 -24.74 -1.91 12.79
N LEU A 309 -23.72 -1.73 11.93
CA LEU A 309 -22.95 -0.48 11.84
C LEU A 309 -23.74 0.65 11.19
N LEU A 310 -24.62 0.32 10.24
CA LEU A 310 -25.61 1.24 9.69
C LEU A 310 -26.60 1.70 10.75
N TRP A 311 -26.96 0.83 11.69
CA TRP A 311 -27.84 1.17 12.82
C TRP A 311 -27.16 2.10 13.83
N LEU A 312 -25.91 1.81 14.22
CA LEU A 312 -25.10 2.69 15.07
C LEU A 312 -24.84 4.06 14.43
N PHE A 313 -24.55 4.10 13.12
CA PHE A 313 -24.40 5.35 12.39
C PHE A 313 -25.71 6.15 12.34
N ARG A 314 -26.85 5.48 12.13
CA ARG A 314 -28.18 6.12 12.20
C ARG A 314 -28.51 6.61 13.60
N LEU A 315 -28.11 5.88 14.64
CA LEU A 315 -28.30 6.26 16.04
C LEU A 315 -27.44 7.48 16.40
N PHE A 316 -26.17 7.48 16.00
CA PHE A 316 -25.27 8.63 16.09
C PHE A 316 -25.87 9.83 15.34
N CYS A 317 -26.29 9.65 14.09
CA CYS A 317 -26.95 10.70 13.31
C CYS A 317 -28.21 11.23 14.02
N SER A 318 -29.04 10.36 14.59
CA SER A 318 -30.23 10.75 15.34
C SER A 318 -29.91 11.51 16.63
N LEU A 319 -28.82 11.16 17.32
CA LEU A 319 -28.38 11.83 18.56
C LEU A 319 -27.84 13.24 18.29
N PHE A 320 -27.32 13.50 17.08
CA PHE A 320 -26.74 14.78 16.68
C PHE A 320 -27.57 15.55 15.63
N GLY A 321 -28.83 15.16 15.39
CA GLY A 321 -29.74 15.87 14.48
C GLY A 321 -29.35 15.80 12.99
N ILE A 322 -28.65 14.75 12.58
CA ILE A 322 -28.05 14.57 11.25
C ILE A 322 -29.02 13.83 10.32
N ALA A 323 -29.36 14.42 9.16
CA ALA A 323 -30.30 13.82 8.18
C ALA A 323 -29.59 12.85 7.22
N VAL A 324 -30.04 11.58 7.19
CA VAL A 324 -29.45 10.52 6.36
C VAL A 324 -30.33 10.24 5.13
N PHE A 325 -29.82 10.50 3.92
CA PHE A 325 -30.56 10.23 2.68
C PHE A 325 -30.22 8.86 2.07
N PRO A 326 -31.21 8.09 1.56
CA PRO A 326 -30.94 6.90 0.77
C PRO A 326 -30.45 7.28 -0.65
N CYS A 327 -29.41 6.61 -1.14
CA CYS A 327 -28.98 6.66 -2.54
C CYS A 327 -29.56 5.43 -3.24
N GLU A 328 -30.43 5.63 -4.23
CA GLU A 328 -31.04 4.53 -5.00
C GLU A 328 -30.04 3.87 -5.95
N ARG A 329 -30.22 2.55 -6.16
CA ARG A 329 -29.32 1.68 -6.94
C ARG A 329 -29.35 2.05 -8.42
N GLU A 330 -28.20 2.41 -8.98
CA GLU A 330 -27.88 2.08 -10.36
C GLU A 330 -26.60 1.26 -10.44
N ALA A 331 -26.69 0.16 -11.18
CA ALA A 331 -25.73 -0.92 -11.23
C ALA A 331 -24.43 -0.50 -11.93
N SER A 332 -23.40 -0.15 -11.17
CA SER A 332 -22.01 -0.27 -11.62
C SER A 332 -21.08 -0.36 -10.40
N TRP A 333 -20.03 -1.17 -10.52
CA TRP A 333 -19.08 -1.56 -9.47
C TRP A 333 -18.17 -0.42 -8.97
N LEU A 334 -18.74 0.69 -8.53
CA LEU A 334 -18.05 1.79 -7.86
C LEU A 334 -18.41 1.81 -6.36
N PRO A 335 -17.47 2.16 -5.46
CA PRO A 335 -17.76 2.22 -4.03
C PRO A 335 -18.90 3.21 -3.78
N PHE A 336 -19.91 2.78 -3.02
CA PHE A 336 -21.09 3.57 -2.67
C PHE A 336 -20.67 4.85 -1.93
N TRP A 337 -20.99 6.02 -2.49
CA TRP A 337 -20.89 7.31 -1.83
C TRP A 337 -22.28 7.67 -1.27
N ARG A 338 -22.42 7.77 0.04
CA ARG A 338 -23.63 8.32 0.68
C ARG A 338 -23.40 9.78 1.01
N VAL A 339 -24.26 10.65 0.48
CA VAL A 339 -24.31 12.08 0.79
C VAL A 339 -25.24 12.28 1.98
N VAL A 340 -24.75 12.96 3.01
CA VAL A 340 -25.49 13.34 4.21
C VAL A 340 -25.47 14.86 4.26
N SER A 341 -26.64 15.51 4.33
CA SER A 341 -26.77 16.97 4.40
C SER A 341 -27.31 17.41 5.76
N PHE A 342 -26.96 18.63 6.16
CA PHE A 342 -27.44 19.27 7.39
C PHE A 342 -28.24 20.52 7.04
N PRO A 343 -29.38 20.80 7.71
CA PRO A 343 -29.86 22.16 7.86
C PRO A 343 -29.04 22.88 8.95
N GLN A 344 -28.85 24.19 8.82
CA GLN A 344 -28.09 25.04 9.76
C GLN A 344 -28.48 24.79 11.22
N MET A 345 -27.48 24.61 12.10
CA MET A 345 -27.63 24.86 13.53
C MET A 345 -26.93 26.19 13.85
N GLU A 346 -27.66 27.12 14.47
CA GLU A 346 -27.14 28.39 15.03
C GLU A 346 -26.10 28.19 16.12
#